data_AF-A0A964PEN2-F1
#
_entry.id   AF-A0A964PEN2-F1
#
_cell.length_a   1.000
_cell.length_b   1.000
_cell.length_c   1.000
_cell.angle_alpha   90.00
_cell.angle_beta   90.00
_cell.angle_gamma   90.00
#
_symmetry.space_group_name_H-M   'P 1'
#
loop_
_entity.id
_entity.type
_entity.pdbx_description
1 polymer ?
#
loop_
_entity_poly.entity_id
_entity_poly.type
_entity_poly.pdbx_seq_one_letter_code
_entity_poly.pdbx_strand_id
1 'polypeptide(L)' 'MIDSIEVMKRANAAFEKSGLTLEEVGQKMGADPKTARMTVWQFLRRSTDPRLSMLLRFCESLELPIEDLLSEKKKSRAK' A
#
# COMPACT_ATOMS: atom_id res chain seq x y z
N MET A 1 -17.84 4.10 -8.26
CA MET A 1 -16.62 3.74 -9.01
C MET A 1 -15.48 3.97 -8.04
N ILE A 2 -14.69 2.95 -7.71
CA ILE A 2 -13.55 3.12 -6.80
C ILE A 2 -12.54 3.99 -7.52
N ASP A 3 -12.18 5.13 -6.94
CA ASP A 3 -11.23 6.05 -7.54
C ASP A 3 -9.81 5.55 -7.25
N SER A 4 -9.14 5.01 -8.27
CA SER A 4 -7.80 4.41 -8.12
C SER A 4 -6.74 5.42 -7.64
N ILE A 5 -6.92 6.72 -7.94
CA ILE A 5 -6.04 7.79 -7.46
C ILE A 5 -6.19 7.94 -5.94
N GLU A 6 -7.42 7.94 -5.43
CA GLU A 6 -7.69 8.03 -4.01
C GLU A 6 -7.18 6.78 -3.24
N VAL A 7 -7.31 5.58 -3.82
CA VAL A 7 -6.73 4.35 -3.26
C VAL A 7 -5.21 4.46 -3.13
N MET A 8 -4.52 4.96 -4.16
CA MET A 8 -3.08 5.15 -4.13
C MET A 8 -2.62 6.23 -3.15
N LYS A 9 -3.42 7.29 -2.95
CA LYS A 9 -3.15 8.27 -1.89
C LYS A 9 -3.23 7.65 -0.50
N ARG A 10 -4.25 6.82 -0.24
CA ARG A 10 -4.39 6.10 1.03
C ARG A 10 -3.25 5.11 1.24
N ALA A 11 -2.80 4.42 0.18
CA ALA A 11 -1.65 3.52 0.24
C ALA A 11 -0.36 4.26 0.62
N ASN A 12 -0.12 5.45 0.05
CA ASN A 12 1.00 6.30 0.45
C ASN A 12 0.90 6.73 1.92
N ALA A 13 -0.28 7.17 2.37
CA ALA A 13 -0.48 7.55 3.76
C ALA A 13 -0.31 6.38 4.74
N ALA A 14 -0.74 5.17 4.35
CA ALA A 14 -0.54 3.95 5.13
C ALA A 14 0.94 3.59 5.23
N PHE A 15 1.68 3.71 4.13
CA PHE A 15 3.13 3.54 4.11
C PHE A 15 3.83 4.52 5.08
N GLU A 16 3.51 5.81 5.01
CA GLU A 16 4.10 6.82 5.90
C GLU A 16 3.78 6.56 7.39
N LYS A 17 2.57 6.09 7.69
CA LYS A 17 2.18 5.73 9.07
C LYS A 17 2.87 4.47 9.59
N SER A 18 3.21 3.54 8.70
CA SER A 18 3.84 2.27 9.09
C SER A 18 5.24 2.47 9.66
N GLY A 19 5.93 3.56 9.29
CA GLY A 19 7.32 3.81 9.67
C GLY A 19 8.33 2.84 9.03
N LEU A 20 7.88 1.93 8.15
CA LEU A 20 8.73 0.98 7.45
C LEU A 20 9.45 1.64 6.27
N THR A 21 10.62 1.11 5.95
CA THR A 21 11.32 1.48 4.72
C THR A 21 10.71 0.80 3.50
N LEU A 22 10.93 1.38 2.32
CA LEU A 22 10.51 0.79 1.04
C LEU A 22 11.08 -0.63 0.83
N GLU A 23 12.26 -0.89 1.38
CA GLU A 23 12.90 -2.20 1.28
C GLU A 23 12.20 -3.23 2.17
N GLU A 24 11.91 -2.90 3.43
CA GLU A 24 11.19 -3.78 4.35
C GLU A 24 9.81 -4.14 3.84
N VAL A 25 9.07 -3.15 3.33
CA VAL A 25 7.76 -3.38 2.70
C VAL A 25 7.91 -4.32 1.51
N GLY A 26 8.89 -4.08 0.64
CA GLY A 26 9.10 -4.91 -0.55
C GLY A 26 9.48 -6.35 -0.21
N GLN A 27 10.32 -6.55 0.81
CA GLN A 27 10.68 -7.88 1.30
C GLN A 27 9.47 -8.60 1.91
N LYS A 28 8.66 -7.90 2.72
CA LYS A 28 7.42 -8.44 3.28
C LYS A 28 6.37 -8.77 2.20
N MET A 29 6.34 -8.03 1.10
CA MET A 29 5.52 -8.34 -0.08
C MET A 29 6.04 -9.57 -0.87
N GLY A 30 7.20 -10.13 -0.50
CA GLY A 30 7.84 -11.25 -1.18
C GLY A 30 8.65 -10.85 -2.41
N ALA A 31 9.04 -9.59 -2.55
CA ALA A 31 9.94 -9.15 -3.63
C ALA A 31 11.40 -9.51 -3.31
N ASP A 32 12.20 -9.74 -4.36
CA ASP A 32 13.63 -10.00 -4.20
C ASP A 32 14.32 -8.81 -3.51
N PRO A 33 15.17 -9.01 -2.49
CA PRO A 33 15.81 -7.94 -1.73
C PRO A 33 16.51 -6.90 -2.61
N LYS A 34 17.10 -7.30 -3.75
CA LYS A 34 17.79 -6.39 -4.68
C LYS A 34 16.83 -5.44 -5.40
N THR A 35 15.55 -5.81 -5.49
CA THR A 35 14.51 -5.06 -6.22
C THR A 35 13.40 -4.54 -5.30
N ALA A 36 13.31 -5.02 -4.06
CA ALA A 36 12.25 -4.73 -3.11
C ALA A 36 11.94 -3.23 -2.99
N ARG A 37 12.97 -2.42 -2.74
CA ARG A 37 12.87 -0.96 -2.66
C ARG A 37 12.29 -0.34 -3.95
N MET A 38 12.80 -0.76 -5.10
CA MET A 38 12.40 -0.21 -6.39
C MET A 38 10.95 -0.60 -6.73
N THR A 39 10.55 -1.84 -6.45
CA THR A 39 9.20 -2.33 -6.69
C THR A 39 8.18 -1.53 -5.89
N VAL A 40 8.41 -1.31 -4.59
CA VAL A 40 7.49 -0.52 -3.75
C VAL A 40 7.49 0.95 -4.18
N TRP A 41 8.64 1.51 -4.53
CA TRP A 41 8.71 2.88 -5.03
C TRP A 41 7.90 3.08 -6.33
N GLN A 42 8.02 2.17 -7.29
CA GLN A 42 7.26 2.21 -8.53
C GLN A 42 5.76 2.01 -8.28
N PHE A 43 5.41 1.09 -7.38
CA PHE A 43 4.04 0.91 -6.92
C PHE A 43 3.47 2.23 -6.38
N LEU A 44 4.07 2.79 -5.33
CA LEU A 44 3.55 3.98 -4.64
C LEU A 44 3.57 5.26 -5.47
N ARG A 45 4.55 5.44 -6.36
CA ARG A 45 4.77 6.73 -7.05
C ARG A 45 4.44 6.74 -8.54
N ARG A 46 4.44 5.59 -9.22
CA ARG A 46 4.18 5.51 -10.67
C ARG A 46 2.87 4.82 -11.03
N SER A 47 2.28 4.07 -10.11
CA SER A 47 1.03 3.37 -10.40
C SER A 47 -0.16 4.28 -10.15
N THR A 48 -0.97 4.49 -11.19
CA THR A 48 -2.28 5.16 -11.11
C THR A 48 -3.43 4.18 -10.94
N ASP A 49 -3.27 2.96 -11.44
CA ASP A 49 -4.23 1.87 -11.32
C ASP A 49 -3.50 0.57 -10.92
N PRO A 50 -3.28 0.35 -9.61
CA PRO A 50 -2.62 -0.85 -9.15
C PRO A 50 -3.52 -2.08 -9.33
N ARG A 51 -2.93 -3.21 -9.70
CA ARG A 51 -3.65 -4.49 -9.67
C ARG A 51 -4.06 -4.83 -8.24
N LEU A 52 -5.27 -5.37 -8.07
CA LEU A 52 -5.80 -5.78 -6.76
C LEU A 52 -4.86 -6.73 -6.00
N SER A 53 -4.20 -7.65 -6.71
CA SER A 53 -3.22 -8.56 -6.10
C SER A 53 -1.99 -7.86 -5.52
N MET A 54 -1.56 -6.74 -6.11
CA MET A 54 -0.45 -5.94 -5.61
C MET A 54 -0.86 -5.12 -4.39
N LEU A 55 -2.08 -4.56 -4.41
CA LEU A 55 -2.68 -3.91 -3.25
C LEU A 55 -2.82 -4.88 -2.07
N LEU A 56 -3.31 -6.09 -2.30
CA LEU A 56 -3.45 -7.12 -1.25
C LEU A 56 -2.10 -7.45 -0.60
N ARG A 57 -1.06 -7.70 -1.39
CA ARG A 57 0.28 -7.98 -0.85
C ARG A 57 0.85 -6.80 -0.07
N PHE A 58 0.60 -5.58 -0.53
CA PHE A 58 1.00 -4.38 0.19
C PHE A 58 0.25 -4.26 1.53
N CYS A 59 -1.05 -4.49 1.55
CA CYS A 59 -1.84 -4.55 2.78
C CYS A 59 -1.33 -5.61 3.75
N GLU A 60 -1.07 -6.82 3.27
CA GLU A 60 -0.50 -7.92 4.07
C GLU A 60 0.86 -7.53 4.66
N SER A 61 1.71 -6.83 3.89
CA SER A 61 3.02 -6.37 4.36
C SER A 61 2.94 -5.33 5.49
N LEU A 62 1.85 -4.57 5.53
CA LEU A 62 1.57 -3.57 6.55
C LEU A 62 0.62 -4.08 7.64
N GLU A 63 0.18 -5.34 7.56
CA GLU A 63 -0.81 -5.93 8.45
C GLU A 63 -2.12 -5.11 8.50
N LEU A 64 -2.50 -4.54 7.36
CA LEU A 64 -3.70 -3.71 7.21
C LEU A 64 -4.81 -4.46 6.44
N PRO A 65 -6.09 -4.26 6.79
CA PRO A 65 -7.19 -4.74 5.96
C PRO A 65 -7.27 -3.94 4.66
N ILE A 66 -7.55 -4.61 3.53
CA ILE A 66 -7.70 -3.92 2.24
C ILE A 66 -8.88 -2.94 2.22
N GLU A 67 -9.87 -3.14 3.10
CA GLU A 67 -10.96 -2.19 3.27
C GLU A 67 -10.48 -0.81 3.72
N ASP A 68 -9.36 -0.69 4.46
CA ASP A 68 -8.83 0.63 4.84
C ASP A 68 -8.34 1.43 3.63
N LEU A 69 -7.94 0.76 2.54
CA LEU A 69 -7.58 1.41 1.28
C LEU A 69 -8.80 1.66 0.39
N LEU A 70 -9.74 0.72 0.33
CA LEU A 70 -10.90 0.79 -0.56
C LEU A 70 -12.07 1.62 0.01
N SER A 71 -12.13 1.80 1.34
CA SER A 71 -13.26 2.46 1.99
C SER A 71 -13.29 3.96 1.69
N GLU A 72 -14.30 4.35 0.93
CA GLU A 72 -14.71 5.73 0.69
C GLU A 72 -15.08 6.38 2.03
N LYS A 73 -14.10 7.01 2.69
CA LYS A 73 -14.30 7.76 3.95
C LYS A 73 -15.05 7.00 5.04
N LYS A 74 -14.34 6.22 5.85
CA LYS A 74 -14.62 6.23 7.29
C LYS A 74 -13.33 6.34 8.06
N LYS A 75 -13.13 7.51 8.68
CA LYS A 75 -12.39 7.60 9.93
C LYS A 75 -13.05 6.61 10.88
N SER A 76 -12.55 5.37 10.95
CA SER A 76 -12.94 4.43 12.00
C SER A 76 -12.29 4.91 13.28
N ARG A 77 -13.01 5.86 13.88
CA ARG A 77 -13.09 6.24 15.29
C ARG A 77 -12.27 5.31 16.19
N ALA A 78 -11.14 5.83 16.69
CA ALA A 78 -10.61 5.36 17.96
C ALA A 78 -11.71 5.49 19.02
N LYS A 79 -12.02 4.40 19.72
CA LYS A 79 -12.54 4.44 21.08
C LYS A 79 -12.14 3.17 21.80
#